data_AF-A0A1F2WVY1-F1
#
_entry.id   AF-A0A1F2WVY1-F1
#
_cell.length_a   1.000
_cell.length_b   1.000
_cell.length_c   1.000
_cell.angle_alpha   90.00
_cell.angle_beta   90.00
_cell.angle_gamma   90.00
#
_symmetry.space_group_name_H-M   'P 1'
#
loop_
_entity.id
_entity.type
_entity.pdbx_description
1 polymer ?
#
loop_
_entity_poly.entity_id
_entity_poly.type
_entity_poly.pdbx_seq_one_letter_code
_entity_poly.pdbx_strand_id
1 'polypeptide(L)'
;MEAIEKCDALMVPQVLALAGAPPEGVRLLVLPDHPTPLEIKTHVAEPVPFIMWGQGFPANDATAYTENEARATGFAVAPGHLLMSLFLSEPAGCRTP
;
A
#
# COMPACT_ATOMS: atom_id res chain seq x y z
N MET A 1 16.43 1.23 -13.00
CA MET A 1 15.75 1.78 -11.81
C MET A 1 14.83 2.95 -12.13
N GLU A 2 14.94 3.57 -13.32
CA GLU A 2 14.12 4.73 -13.72
C GLU A 2 12.59 4.50 -13.74
N ALA A 3 12.13 3.28 -14.04
CA ALA A 3 10.70 3.01 -14.15
C ALA A 3 9.96 3.09 -12.79
N ILE A 4 10.61 2.66 -11.70
CA ILE A 4 10.03 2.70 -10.35
C ILE A 4 9.95 4.16 -9.86
N GLU A 5 11.03 4.92 -10.08
CA GLU A 5 11.08 6.36 -9.76
C GLU A 5 10.00 7.15 -10.52
N LYS A 6 9.76 6.80 -11.79
CA LYS A 6 8.66 7.40 -12.57
C LYS A 6 7.28 7.02 -12.02
N CYS A 7 7.07 5.78 -11.57
CA CYS A 7 5.80 5.40 -10.94
C CYS A 7 5.57 6.18 -9.66
N ASP A 8 6.60 6.32 -8.82
CA ASP A 8 6.54 7.12 -7.60
C ASP A 8 6.21 8.59 -7.91
N ALA A 9 6.89 9.20 -8.89
CA ALA A 9 6.66 10.59 -9.26
C ALA A 9 5.28 10.86 -9.90
N LEU A 10 4.72 9.88 -10.64
CA LEU A 10 3.56 10.09 -11.51
C LEU A 10 2.25 9.47 -11.03
N MET A 11 2.27 8.61 -10.00
CA MET A 11 1.04 7.95 -9.51
C MET A 11 0.55 8.56 -8.20
N VAL A 12 1.19 8.21 -7.08
CA VAL A 12 0.71 8.58 -5.73
C VAL A 12 0.61 10.10 -5.55
N PRO A 13 1.57 10.93 -6.00
CA PRO A 13 1.48 12.38 -5.85
C PRO A 13 0.30 13.01 -6.57
N GLN A 14 -0.12 12.45 -7.71
CA GLN A 14 -1.25 12.98 -8.48
C GLN A 14 -2.57 12.78 -7.75
N VAL A 15 -2.74 11.60 -7.12
CA VAL A 15 -3.94 11.31 -6.32
C VAL A 15 -4.00 12.19 -5.08
N LEU A 16 -2.85 12.39 -4.40
CA LEU A 16 -2.76 13.29 -3.25
C LEU A 16 -3.03 14.75 -3.63
N ALA A 17 -2.53 15.21 -4.77
CA ALA A 17 -2.78 16.57 -5.27
C ALA A 17 -4.27 16.81 -5.56
N LEU A 18 -4.97 15.81 -6.12
CA LEU A 18 -6.41 15.88 -6.37
C LEU A 18 -7.25 15.80 -5.09
N ALA A 19 -6.79 15.07 -4.08
CA ALA A 19 -7.48 14.92 -2.80
C ALA A 19 -7.50 16.22 -1.97
N GLY A 20 -6.59 17.17 -2.23
CA GLY A 20 -6.47 18.41 -1.47
C GLY A 20 -5.83 18.20 -0.08
N ALA A 21 -5.76 19.29 0.70
CA ALA A 21 -5.15 19.30 2.03
C ALA A 21 -6.12 19.90 3.08
N PRO A 22 -6.50 19.16 4.13
CA PRO A 22 -6.23 17.74 4.35
C PRO A 22 -7.00 16.85 3.35
N PRO A 23 -6.44 15.70 2.93
CA PRO A 23 -7.06 14.75 2.02
C PRO A 23 -8.13 13.92 2.76
N GLU A 24 -9.17 14.59 3.24
CA GLU A 24 -10.28 13.97 3.96
C GLU A 24 -11.12 13.09 3.03
N GLY A 25 -11.59 11.95 3.54
CA GLY A 25 -12.40 11.00 2.77
C GLY A 25 -11.64 10.18 1.73
N VAL A 26 -10.31 10.35 1.59
CA VAL A 26 -9.47 9.55 0.69
C VAL A 26 -8.72 8.48 1.48
N ARG A 27 -8.79 7.24 0.97
CA ARG A 27 -7.97 6.11 1.40
C ARG A 27 -7.19 5.58 0.20
N LEU A 28 -5.93 5.23 0.40
CA LEU A 28 -5.04 4.72 -0.63
C LEU A 28 -4.58 3.31 -0.27
N LEU A 29 -4.64 2.42 -1.25
CA LEU A 29 -4.05 1.10 -1.23
C LEU A 29 -3.05 1.01 -2.38
N VAL A 30 -1.77 0.82 -2.06
CA VAL A 30 -0.68 0.73 -3.05
C VAL A 30 0.00 -0.63 -2.89
N LEU A 31 0.07 -1.42 -3.96
CA LEU A 31 0.76 -2.70 -4.03
C LEU A 31 1.10 -3.05 -5.48
N PRO A 32 2.18 -3.78 -5.76
CA PRO A 32 2.35 -4.44 -7.05
C PRO A 32 1.44 -5.68 -7.12
N ASP A 33 1.16 -6.16 -8.32
CA ASP A 33 0.29 -7.31 -8.58
C ASP A 33 0.97 -8.64 -8.23
N HIS A 34 2.23 -8.80 -8.60
CA HIS A 34 3.05 -9.96 -8.26
C HIS A 34 4.55 -9.62 -8.33
N PRO A 35 5.42 -10.33 -7.60
CA PRO A 35 6.85 -10.13 -7.73
C PRO A 35 7.32 -10.67 -9.09
N THR A 36 8.17 -9.91 -9.77
CA THR A 36 8.90 -10.34 -10.98
C THR A 36 10.39 -10.13 -10.77
N PRO A 37 11.07 -11.00 -9.99
CA PRO A 37 12.49 -10.88 -9.75
C PRO A 37 13.27 -10.91 -11.07
N LEU A 38 14.13 -9.90 -11.29
CA LEU A 38 14.91 -9.76 -12.52
C LEU A 38 15.82 -10.97 -12.79
N GLU A 39 16.26 -11.64 -11.72
CA GLU A 39 17.16 -12.80 -11.79
C GLU A 39 16.48 -14.04 -12.37
N ILE A 40 15.19 -14.23 -12.08
CA ILE A 40 14.45 -15.47 -12.42
C ILE A 40 13.46 -15.23 -13.56
N LYS A 41 13.12 -13.96 -13.86
CA LYS A 41 12.21 -13.53 -14.96
C LYS A 41 10.89 -14.29 -15.00
N THR A 42 10.47 -14.84 -13.86
CA THR A 42 9.25 -15.63 -13.69
C THR A 42 8.58 -15.23 -12.39
N HIS A 43 7.26 -15.34 -12.34
CA HIS A 43 6.49 -14.99 -11.16
C HIS A 43 6.84 -15.97 -10.05
N VAL A 44 7.19 -15.45 -8.89
CA VAL A 44 7.39 -16.25 -7.68
C VAL A 44 6.22 -16.02 -6.73
N ALA A 45 5.89 -17.03 -5.91
CA ALA A 45 4.81 -16.93 -4.93
C ALA A 45 5.21 -16.13 -3.67
N GLU A 46 6.23 -15.27 -3.79
CA GLU A 46 6.69 -14.46 -2.67
C GLU A 46 5.69 -13.33 -2.37
N PRO A 47 5.53 -12.97 -1.09
CA PRO A 47 4.66 -11.88 -0.70
C PRO A 47 5.19 -10.54 -1.24
N VAL A 48 4.27 -9.68 -1.66
CA VAL A 48 4.57 -8.31 -2.12
C VAL A 48 4.36 -7.30 -0.99
N PRO A 49 5.15 -6.21 -0.94
CA PRO A 49 4.89 -5.11 -0.01
C PRO A 49 3.62 -4.38 -0.43
N PHE A 50 2.90 -3.81 0.54
CA PHE A 50 1.75 -2.94 0.28
C PHE A 50 1.69 -1.80 1.30
N ILE A 51 0.98 -0.73 0.95
CA ILE A 51 0.67 0.40 1.82
C ILE A 51 -0.84 0.56 1.89
N MET A 52 -1.38 0.68 3.10
CA MET A 52 -2.71 1.23 3.35
C MET A 52 -2.55 2.57 4.06
N TRP A 53 -3.11 3.62 3.48
CA TRP A 53 -2.97 4.97 4.00
C TRP A 53 -4.31 5.70 3.97
N GLY A 54 -4.55 6.56 4.96
CA GLY A 54 -5.77 7.34 5.12
C GLY A 54 -6.45 7.06 6.46
N GLN A 55 -7.67 7.61 6.62
CA GLN A 55 -8.42 7.47 7.86
C GLN A 55 -8.70 6.00 8.20
N GLY A 56 -8.49 5.63 9.47
CA GLY A 56 -8.73 4.28 9.97
C GLY A 56 -7.54 3.32 9.87
N PHE A 57 -6.43 3.73 9.25
CA PHE A 57 -5.20 2.94 9.21
C PHE A 57 -4.14 3.56 10.14
N PRO A 58 -3.82 2.92 11.28
CA PRO A 58 -2.73 3.40 12.13
C PRO A 58 -1.39 3.22 11.42
N ALA A 59 -0.49 4.19 11.57
CA ALA A 59 0.89 4.06 11.11
C ALA A 59 1.61 2.97 11.91
N ASN A 60 2.54 2.27 11.25
CA ASN A 60 3.49 1.37 11.88
C ASN A 60 4.89 2.00 11.86
N ASP A 61 5.91 1.22 12.27
CA ASP A 61 7.28 1.70 12.36
C ASP A 61 8.04 1.68 11.00
N ALA A 62 7.40 1.28 9.90
CA ALA A 62 8.07 1.25 8.60
C ALA A 62 8.34 2.68 8.09
N THR A 63 9.56 2.91 7.62
CA THR A 63 10.00 4.26 7.18
C THR A 63 10.18 4.37 5.67
N ALA A 64 10.23 3.24 4.96
CA ALA A 64 10.34 3.21 3.51
C ALA A 64 9.49 2.08 2.89
N TYR A 65 9.05 2.29 1.65
CA TYR A 65 8.31 1.30 0.88
C TYR A 65 9.27 0.31 0.21
N THR A 66 9.70 -0.71 0.96
CA THR A 66 10.60 -1.77 0.47
C THR A 66 10.18 -3.12 1.02
N GLU A 67 10.60 -4.21 0.37
CA GLU A 67 10.35 -5.58 0.82
C GLU A 67 10.96 -5.86 2.21
N ASN A 68 12.10 -5.25 2.51
CA ASN A 68 12.78 -5.44 3.79
C ASN A 68 12.03 -4.75 4.94
N GLU A 69 11.63 -3.49 4.75
CA GLU A 69 10.82 -2.75 5.72
C GLU A 69 9.47 -3.45 5.93
N ALA A 70 8.79 -3.84 4.84
CA ALA A 70 7.52 -4.56 4.92
C ALA A 70 7.64 -5.85 5.74
N ARG A 71 8.71 -6.65 5.51
CA ARG A 71 8.98 -7.87 6.29
C ARG A 71 9.25 -7.56 7.76
N ALA A 72 9.96 -6.48 8.07
CA ALA A 72 10.27 -6.08 9.45
C ALA A 72 9.03 -5.71 10.26
N THR A 73 7.94 -5.26 9.62
CA THR A 73 6.67 -4.98 10.32
C THR A 73 6.00 -6.23 10.90
N GLY A 74 6.31 -7.42 10.35
CA GLY A 74 5.61 -8.67 10.68
C GLY A 74 4.13 -8.71 10.28
N PHE A 75 3.62 -7.68 9.59
CA PHE A 75 2.23 -7.60 9.15
C PHE A 75 2.07 -8.24 7.76
N ALA A 76 1.30 -9.31 7.69
CA ALA A 76 1.04 -10.02 6.44
C ALA A 76 -0.45 -10.38 6.33
N VAL A 77 -0.97 -10.31 5.10
CA VAL A 77 -2.34 -10.72 4.76
C VAL A 77 -2.27 -11.94 3.85
N ALA A 78 -2.65 -13.09 4.40
CA ALA A 78 -2.72 -14.36 3.68
C ALA A 78 -4.03 -15.09 4.04
N PRO A 79 -4.91 -15.40 3.08
CA PRO A 79 -4.78 -15.18 1.64
C PRO A 79 -4.92 -13.71 1.20
N GLY A 80 -4.19 -13.32 0.15
CA GLY A 80 -4.06 -11.91 -0.28
C GLY A 80 -5.37 -11.23 -0.71
N HIS A 81 -6.38 -11.99 -1.17
CA HIS A 81 -7.68 -11.41 -1.53
C HIS A 81 -8.42 -10.78 -0.33
N LEU A 82 -8.03 -11.10 0.91
CA LEU A 82 -8.58 -10.48 2.12
C LEU A 82 -8.14 -9.02 2.29
N LEU A 83 -7.10 -8.58 1.57
CA LEU A 83 -6.59 -7.22 1.62
C LEU A 83 -7.66 -6.19 1.24
N MET A 84 -8.49 -6.51 0.23
CA MET A 84 -9.59 -5.64 -0.20
C MET A 84 -10.68 -5.54 0.88
N SER A 85 -11.02 -6.65 1.54
CA SER A 85 -11.98 -6.63 2.65
C SER A 85 -11.48 -5.81 3.83
N LEU A 86 -10.19 -5.92 4.15
CA LEU A 86 -9.54 -5.10 5.18
C LEU A 86 -9.57 -3.61 4.80
N PHE A 87 -9.24 -3.29 3.54
CA PHE A 87 -9.20 -1.90 3.06
C PHE A 87 -10.58 -1.23 3.07
N LEU A 88 -11.63 -1.97 2.70
CA LEU A 88 -13.00 -1.46 2.65
C LEU A 88 -13.67 -1.41 4.02
N SER A 89 -13.19 -2.17 5.00
CA SER A 89 -13.75 -2.19 6.34
C SER A 89 -13.83 -0.79 6.94
N GLU A 90 -14.89 -0.53 7.71
CA GLU A 90 -15.06 0.76 8.36
C GLU A 90 -13.98 0.97 9.42
N PRO A 91 -13.39 2.18 9.50
CA PRO A 91 -12.53 2.54 10.61
C PRO A 91 -13.24 2.24 11.93
N ALA A 92 -12.57 1.59 12.88
CA ALA A 92 -13.00 1.57 14.26
C ALA A 92 -12.98 3.01 14.83
N GLY A 93 -14.06 3.78 14.60
CA GLY A 93 -14.18 5.16 15.07
C GLY A 93 -15.03 6.10 14.22
N CYS A 94 -15.35 5.80 12.96
CA CYS A 94 -16.16 6.70 12.13
C CYS A 94 -17.63 6.25 12.11
N ARG A 95 -18.39 6.57 13.17
CA ARG A 95 -19.83 6.73 13.04
C ARG A 95 -20.06 8.14 12.50
N THR A 96 -20.38 8.29 11.23
CA THR A 96 -21.05 9.52 10.78
C THR A 96 -22.50 9.51 11.29
N PRO A 97 -23.09 10.70 11.57
CA PRO A 97 -24.44 10.82 12.14
C PRO A 97 -25.55 10.29 11.24
#